data_AF-A0A932TSY1-F1
#
_entry.id   AF-A0A932TSY1-F1
#
_cell.length_a   1.000
_cell.length_b   1.000
_cell.length_c   1.000
_cell.angle_alpha   90.00
_cell.angle_beta   90.00
_cell.angle_gamma   90.00
#
_symmetry.space_group_name_H-M   'P 1'
#
loop_
_entity.id
_entity.type
_entity.pdbx_description
1 polymer ?
#
loop_
_entity_poly.entity_id
_entity_poly.type
_entity_poly.pdbx_seq_one_letter_code
_entity_poly.pdbx_strand_id
1 'polypeptide(L)'
;MRRQVQPGLLWVLGALLALWIWCPYKLSVVLGASMTPTLRSGQVILIDRVYYRSHPVQRGDIIAFRQAGPAEVKRVYGLPGDRVWEVRSRDGENVFLADPGKLERTRLAIASLTAEMKLVVTRVPEGRIYVIGDGGNTSNDSRYYGPVPRQCLLGRVRARSREALTLQEATQRVTLVLTSRRGGDPVASSNEVVGGAASGTAAGRSPRVEHPLPVKALAAAFVADAGSGDLIWQRGY
;
A
#
# COMPACT_ATOMS: atom_id res chain seq x y z
N MET A 1 -55.06 28.27 0.59
CA MET A 1 -54.85 27.02 -0.18
C MET A 1 -53.87 26.11 0.59
N ARG A 2 -54.33 25.05 1.25
CA ARG A 2 -53.43 24.05 1.86
C ARG A 2 -52.98 23.08 0.76
N ARG A 3 -51.69 23.09 0.41
CA ARG A 3 -51.11 22.05 -0.47
C ARG A 3 -51.19 20.72 0.27
N GLN A 4 -52.13 19.86 -0.12
CA GLN A 4 -52.13 18.46 0.32
C GLN A 4 -50.90 17.77 -0.27
N VAL A 5 -49.98 17.35 0.58
CA VAL A 5 -48.87 16.49 0.19
C VAL A 5 -49.47 15.12 -0.13
N GLN A 6 -49.25 14.60 -1.33
CA GLN A 6 -49.74 13.27 -1.70
C GLN A 6 -49.11 12.22 -0.76
N PRO A 7 -49.89 11.35 -0.10
CA PRO A 7 -49.36 10.38 0.85
C PRO A 7 -48.33 9.43 0.24
N GLY A 8 -48.39 9.17 -1.08
CA GLY A 8 -47.37 8.40 -1.80
C GLY A 8 -45.99 9.06 -1.81
N LEU A 9 -45.91 10.39 -1.81
CA LEU A 9 -44.63 11.11 -1.75
C LEU A 9 -43.92 10.89 -0.40
N LEU A 10 -44.68 10.82 0.70
CA LEU A 10 -44.10 10.55 2.03
C LEU A 10 -43.50 9.15 2.12
N TRP A 11 -44.15 8.14 1.52
CA TRP A 11 -43.62 6.78 1.46
C TRP A 11 -42.35 6.68 0.62
N VAL A 12 -42.31 7.33 -0.54
CA VAL A 12 -41.10 7.36 -1.38
C VAL A 12 -39.94 8.05 -0.65
N LEU A 13 -40.18 9.20 -0.03
CA LEU A 13 -39.16 9.90 0.74
C LEU A 13 -38.68 9.08 1.95
N GLY A 14 -39.60 8.40 2.64
CA GLY A 14 -39.26 7.49 3.74
C GLY A 14 -38.41 6.30 3.28
N ALA A 15 -38.74 5.68 2.14
CA ALA A 15 -37.98 4.57 1.57
C ALA A 15 -36.58 5.01 1.12
N LEU A 16 -36.46 6.18 0.50
CA LEU A 16 -35.16 6.75 0.12
C LEU A 16 -34.29 7.07 1.33
N LEU A 17 -34.88 7.65 2.38
CA LEU A 17 -34.17 7.91 3.64
C LEU A 17 -33.71 6.61 4.31
N ALA A 18 -34.57 5.59 4.36
CA ALA A 18 -34.22 4.28 4.89
C ALA A 18 -33.07 3.65 4.10
N LEU A 19 -33.13 3.68 2.76
CA LEU A 19 -32.06 3.18 1.89
C LEU A 19 -30.74 3.91 2.12
N TRP A 20 -30.78 5.23 2.32
CA TRP A 20 -29.59 6.03 2.61
C TRP A 20 -28.97 5.68 3.98
N ILE A 21 -29.80 5.56 5.02
CA ILE A 21 -29.37 5.17 6.38
C ILE A 21 -28.81 3.74 6.38
N TRP A 22 -29.43 2.84 5.63
CA TRP A 22 -29.06 1.43 5.55
C TRP A 22 -27.99 1.14 4.51
N CYS A 23 -27.47 2.17 3.82
CA CYS A 23 -26.43 1.97 2.82
C CYS A 23 -25.18 1.37 3.48
N PRO A 24 -24.78 0.15 3.10
CA PRO A 24 -23.66 -0.53 3.74
C PRO A 24 -22.30 0.01 3.27
N TYR A 25 -22.30 0.86 2.25
CA TYR A 25 -21.10 1.38 1.62
C TYR A 25 -20.83 2.82 2.06
N LYS A 26 -19.55 3.12 2.32
CA LYS A 26 -19.09 4.47 2.63
C LYS A 26 -17.99 4.88 1.67
N LEU A 27 -18.14 6.03 1.02
CA LEU A 27 -17.06 6.65 0.26
C LEU A 27 -16.11 7.39 1.21
N SER A 28 -14.81 7.26 0.97
CA SER A 28 -13.76 7.93 1.74
C SER A 28 -12.58 8.28 0.84
N VAL A 29 -11.72 9.18 1.29
CA VAL A 29 -10.50 9.59 0.59
C VAL A 29 -9.30 9.09 1.38
N VAL A 30 -8.36 8.46 0.69
CA VAL A 30 -7.11 8.01 1.30
C VAL A 30 -6.23 9.22 1.59
N LEU A 31 -5.73 9.31 2.81
CA LEU A 31 -4.80 10.37 3.22
C LEU A 31 -3.46 9.75 3.60
N GLY A 32 -2.37 10.30 3.06
CA GLY A 32 -1.01 9.86 3.34
C GLY A 32 -0.50 8.76 2.41
N ALA A 33 0.76 8.35 2.61
CA ALA A 33 1.49 7.45 1.72
C ALA A 33 1.54 5.99 2.20
N SER A 34 0.87 5.66 3.31
CA SER A 34 1.07 4.38 3.99
C SER A 34 0.61 3.15 3.19
N MET A 35 -0.20 3.34 2.16
CA MET A 35 -0.68 2.28 1.27
C MET A 35 -0.14 2.42 -0.16
N THR A 36 0.84 3.30 -0.41
CA THR A 36 1.49 3.45 -1.72
C THR A 36 2.32 2.19 -2.02
N PRO A 37 2.28 1.61 -3.24
CA PRO A 37 1.63 2.12 -4.45
C PRO A 37 0.15 1.72 -4.62
N THR A 38 -0.35 0.78 -3.82
CA THR A 38 -1.70 0.22 -3.93
C THR A 38 -2.80 1.28 -3.85
N LEU A 39 -2.72 2.16 -2.86
CA LEU A 39 -3.62 3.30 -2.69
C LEU A 39 -2.81 4.58 -2.56
N ARG A 40 -3.10 5.56 -3.41
CA ARG A 40 -2.41 6.85 -3.40
C ARG A 40 -3.18 7.86 -2.56
N SER A 41 -2.46 8.77 -1.92
CA SER A 41 -3.08 9.92 -1.24
C SER A 41 -3.98 10.68 -2.22
N GLY A 42 -5.19 11.05 -1.78
CA GLY A 42 -6.23 11.67 -2.60
C GLY A 42 -7.13 10.69 -3.36
N GLN A 43 -6.82 9.39 -3.38
CA GLN A 43 -7.66 8.39 -4.04
C GLN A 43 -8.97 8.17 -3.28
N VAL A 44 -10.09 8.18 -4.01
CA VAL A 44 -11.41 7.81 -3.45
C VAL A 44 -11.52 6.29 -3.37
N ILE A 45 -11.93 5.79 -2.21
CA ILE A 45 -12.13 4.38 -1.92
C ILE A 45 -13.56 4.12 -1.43
N LEU A 46 -14.04 2.90 -1.67
CA LEU A 46 -15.32 2.43 -1.17
C LEU A 46 -15.10 1.47 0.00
N ILE A 47 -15.69 1.76 1.14
CA ILE A 47 -15.63 0.92 2.35
C ILE A 47 -16.93 0.15 2.45
N ASP A 48 -16.86 -1.18 2.36
CA ASP A 48 -17.96 -2.10 2.58
C ASP A 48 -18.04 -2.46 4.09
N ARG A 49 -18.99 -1.85 4.79
CA ARG A 49 -19.12 -1.94 6.25
C ARG A 49 -19.81 -3.22 6.73
N VAL A 50 -20.39 -3.99 5.82
CA VAL A 50 -21.12 -5.22 6.17
C VAL A 50 -20.40 -6.48 5.70
N TYR A 51 -19.37 -6.36 4.86
CA TYR A 51 -18.59 -7.48 4.34
C TYR A 51 -18.21 -8.51 5.42
N TYR A 52 -17.61 -8.06 6.52
CA TYR A 52 -17.13 -8.93 7.60
C TYR A 52 -18.21 -9.42 8.58
N ARG A 53 -19.50 -9.13 8.32
CA ARG A 53 -20.61 -9.75 9.06
C ARG A 53 -20.88 -11.17 8.59
N SER A 54 -20.63 -11.43 7.30
CA SER A 54 -20.87 -12.74 6.66
C SER A 54 -19.60 -13.38 6.10
N HIS A 55 -18.47 -12.65 6.07
CA HIS A 55 -17.20 -13.17 5.56
C HIS A 55 -16.11 -13.06 6.64
N PRO A 56 -15.25 -14.07 6.80
CA PRO A 56 -14.08 -13.96 7.66
C PRO A 56 -13.07 -12.95 7.07
N VAL A 57 -12.26 -12.35 7.94
CA VAL A 57 -11.11 -11.54 7.51
C VAL A 57 -10.06 -12.47 6.93
N GLN A 58 -9.52 -12.12 5.76
CA GLN A 58 -8.51 -12.92 5.07
C GLN A 58 -7.18 -12.18 5.01
N ARG A 59 -6.08 -12.95 4.89
CA ARG A 59 -4.77 -12.37 4.58
C ARG A 59 -4.83 -11.65 3.24
N GLY A 60 -4.16 -10.51 3.15
CA GLY A 60 -4.15 -9.67 1.95
C GLY A 60 -5.33 -8.70 1.85
N ASP A 61 -6.37 -8.83 2.68
CA ASP A 61 -7.49 -7.88 2.68
C ASP A 61 -7.01 -6.46 3.00
N ILE A 62 -7.52 -5.48 2.26
CA ILE A 62 -7.35 -4.07 2.60
C ILE A 62 -8.54 -3.66 3.47
N ILE A 63 -8.27 -3.12 4.65
CA ILE A 63 -9.28 -2.81 5.64
C ILE A 63 -9.20 -1.36 6.09
N ALA A 64 -10.36 -0.79 6.36
CA ALA A 64 -10.49 0.45 7.10
C ALA A 64 -10.79 0.11 8.55
N PHE A 65 -10.05 0.71 9.49
CA PHE A 65 -10.28 0.51 10.92
C PHE A 65 -10.00 1.81 11.67
N ARG A 66 -10.42 1.87 12.93
CA ARG A 66 -10.16 3.01 13.80
C ARG A 66 -9.88 2.51 15.22
N GLN A 67 -8.65 2.72 15.69
CA GLN A 67 -8.23 2.37 17.04
C GLN A 67 -8.26 3.60 17.95
N ALA A 68 -7.45 4.61 17.64
CA ALA A 68 -7.43 5.91 18.32
C ALA A 68 -7.27 7.01 17.26
N GLY A 69 -8.12 8.04 17.30
CA GLY A 69 -8.09 9.14 16.33
C GLY A 69 -8.76 8.82 14.97
N PRO A 70 -8.22 9.31 13.85
CA PRO A 70 -8.84 9.15 12.53
C PRO A 70 -8.85 7.69 12.06
N ALA A 71 -9.70 7.40 11.07
CA ALA A 71 -9.72 6.08 10.45
C ALA A 71 -8.47 5.87 9.59
N GLU A 72 -7.91 4.67 9.65
CA GLU A 72 -6.73 4.26 8.91
C GLU A 72 -7.07 3.14 7.92
N VAL A 73 -6.24 3.02 6.88
CA VAL A 73 -6.33 1.95 5.89
C VAL A 73 -5.01 1.20 5.86
N LYS A 74 -5.06 -0.11 6.07
CA LYS A 74 -3.91 -1.02 6.04
C LYS A 74 -4.29 -2.35 5.40
N ARG A 75 -3.29 -3.17 5.09
CA ARG A 75 -3.47 -4.54 4.61
C ARG A 75 -3.34 -5.54 5.76
N VAL A 76 -4.19 -6.55 5.78
CA VAL A 76 -4.10 -7.67 6.72
C VAL A 76 -2.91 -8.55 6.34
N TYR A 77 -1.95 -8.65 7.25
CA TYR A 77 -0.77 -9.49 7.10
C TYR A 77 -0.91 -10.80 7.88
N GLY A 78 -1.41 -10.73 9.12
CA GLY A 78 -1.61 -11.88 10.01
C GLY A 78 -3.01 -11.92 10.62
N LEU A 79 -3.52 -13.12 10.78
CA LEU A 79 -4.79 -13.51 11.39
C LEU A 79 -4.54 -14.11 12.78
N PRO A 80 -5.59 -14.26 13.62
CA PRO A 80 -5.49 -14.96 14.90
C PRO A 80 -4.72 -16.29 14.81
N GLY A 81 -3.79 -16.50 15.75
CA GLY A 81 -2.96 -17.70 15.83
C GLY A 81 -1.66 -17.64 15.03
N ASP A 82 -1.54 -16.72 14.07
CA ASP A 82 -0.37 -16.59 13.21
C ASP A 82 0.88 -16.15 13.98
N ARG A 83 2.04 -16.48 13.40
CA ARG A 83 3.36 -16.00 13.83
C ARG A 83 3.90 -15.03 12.80
N VAL A 84 4.17 -13.80 13.22
CA VAL A 84 4.79 -12.76 12.42
C VAL A 84 6.25 -12.61 12.86
N TRP A 85 7.17 -12.77 11.92
CA TRP A 85 8.60 -12.67 12.17
C TRP A 85 9.08 -11.29 11.78
N GLU A 86 9.78 -10.63 12.70
CA GLU A 86 10.21 -9.25 12.58
C GLU A 86 11.70 -9.14 12.89
N VAL A 87 12.44 -8.43 12.05
CA VAL A 87 13.80 -7.99 12.35
C VAL A 87 13.72 -6.59 12.90
N ARG A 88 14.09 -6.42 14.16
CA ARG A 88 14.06 -5.14 14.86
C ARG A 88 15.48 -4.67 15.14
N SER A 89 15.75 -3.40 14.87
CA SER A 89 16.94 -2.72 15.36
C SER A 89 16.90 -2.58 16.89
N ARG A 90 18.06 -2.50 17.52
CA ARG A 90 18.23 -2.38 18.98
C ARG A 90 17.55 -1.13 19.54
N ASP A 91 17.56 -0.04 18.77
CA ASP A 91 16.87 1.22 19.09
C ASP A 91 15.34 1.13 18.91
N GLY A 92 14.84 0.08 18.26
CA GLY A 92 13.42 -0.10 17.95
C GLY A 92 12.88 0.80 16.83
N GLU A 93 13.71 1.65 16.21
CA GLU A 93 13.26 2.58 15.18
C GLU A 93 12.93 1.86 13.87
N ASN A 94 13.73 0.83 13.55
CA ASN A 94 13.62 0.07 12.30
C ASN A 94 13.05 -1.33 12.56
N VAL A 95 11.92 -1.63 11.91
CA VAL A 95 11.25 -2.94 11.98
C VAL A 95 10.93 -3.44 10.57
N PHE A 96 11.47 -4.60 10.23
CA PHE A 96 11.29 -5.26 8.93
C PHE A 96 10.58 -6.60 9.11
N LEU A 97 9.72 -6.98 8.16
CA LEU A 97 9.11 -8.31 8.17
C LEU A 97 10.08 -9.31 7.54
N ALA A 98 10.32 -10.41 8.24
CA ALA A 98 11.11 -11.53 7.73
C ALA A 98 10.20 -12.54 7.03
N ASP A 99 10.68 -13.10 5.92
CA ASP A 99 10.02 -14.21 5.24
C ASP A 99 10.19 -15.50 6.08
N PRO A 100 9.07 -16.14 6.50
CA PRO A 100 9.13 -17.43 7.20
C PRO A 100 9.91 -18.52 6.45
N GLY A 101 9.88 -18.51 5.11
CA GLY A 101 10.59 -19.49 4.28
C GLY A 101 12.11 -19.30 4.23
N LYS A 102 12.61 -18.15 4.73
CA LYS A 102 14.02 -17.74 4.62
C LYS A 102 14.65 -17.37 5.96
N LEU A 103 14.01 -17.75 7.06
CA LEU A 103 14.44 -17.40 8.41
C LEU A 103 15.88 -17.80 8.71
N GLU A 104 16.37 -18.90 8.14
CA GLU A 104 17.75 -19.32 8.38
C GLU A 104 18.77 -18.32 7.80
N ARG A 105 18.54 -17.85 6.57
CA ARG A 105 19.34 -16.78 5.97
C ARG A 105 19.20 -15.49 6.75
N THR A 106 17.97 -15.13 7.15
CA THR A 106 17.74 -13.95 7.99
C THR A 106 18.53 -14.01 9.30
N ARG A 107 18.59 -15.18 9.96
CA ARG A 107 19.38 -15.35 11.19
C ARG A 107 20.88 -15.19 10.96
N LEU A 108 21.39 -15.80 9.90
CA LEU A 108 22.81 -15.68 9.53
C LEU A 108 23.18 -14.22 9.24
N ALA A 109 22.34 -13.51 8.49
CA ALA A 109 22.54 -12.10 8.18
C ALA A 109 22.43 -11.19 9.43
N ILE A 110 21.53 -11.50 10.37
CA ILE A 110 21.49 -10.79 11.66
C ILE A 110 22.78 -11.04 12.48
N ALA A 111 23.29 -12.27 12.46
CA ALA A 111 24.50 -12.62 13.20
C ALA A 111 25.76 -11.94 12.63
N SER A 112 25.82 -11.73 11.30
CA SER A 112 26.94 -11.06 10.63
C SER A 112 26.94 -9.54 10.79
N LEU A 113 25.77 -8.91 10.93
CA LEU A 113 25.60 -7.46 11.00
C LEU A 113 25.84 -6.84 12.39
N THR A 114 26.51 -7.55 13.29
CA THR A 114 26.75 -7.17 14.70
C THR A 114 25.46 -7.06 15.53
N ALA A 115 25.59 -7.04 16.86
CA ALA A 115 24.50 -7.22 17.84
C ALA A 115 23.39 -6.12 17.88
N GLU A 116 23.22 -5.39 16.79
CA GLU A 116 22.31 -4.27 16.63
C GLU A 116 20.93 -4.66 16.09
N MET A 117 20.76 -5.87 15.58
CA MET A 117 19.48 -6.38 15.09
C MET A 117 19.04 -7.62 15.85
N LYS A 118 17.73 -7.79 16.04
CA LYS A 118 17.13 -8.93 16.73
C LYS A 118 15.95 -9.47 15.94
N LEU A 119 15.90 -10.79 15.79
CA LEU A 119 14.72 -11.50 15.30
C LEU A 119 13.70 -11.62 16.45
N VAL A 120 12.50 -11.10 16.23
CA VAL A 120 11.37 -11.11 17.15
C VAL A 120 10.21 -11.84 16.51
N VAL A 121 9.46 -12.59 17.32
CA VAL A 121 8.26 -13.31 16.86
C VAL A 121 7.05 -12.77 17.60
N THR A 122 6.14 -12.19 16.84
CA THR A 122 4.85 -11.74 17.36
C THR A 122 3.80 -12.80 17.05
N ARG A 123 3.19 -13.38 18.08
CA ARG A 123 2.00 -14.22 17.91
C ARG A 123 0.77 -13.34 17.88
N VAL A 124 -0.06 -13.47 16.85
CA VAL A 124 -1.30 -12.71 16.72
C VAL A 124 -2.35 -13.32 17.67
N PRO A 125 -2.82 -12.58 18.69
CA PRO A 125 -3.80 -13.11 19.65
C PRO A 125 -5.18 -13.33 19.01
N GLU A 126 -5.99 -14.15 19.68
CA GLU A 126 -7.41 -14.28 19.35
C GLU A 126 -8.14 -12.92 19.36
N GLY A 127 -9.07 -12.75 18.42
CA GLY A 127 -9.82 -11.50 18.26
C GLY A 127 -8.99 -10.30 17.77
N ARG A 128 -7.72 -10.48 17.39
CA ARG A 128 -6.85 -9.44 16.83
C ARG A 128 -6.34 -9.81 15.43
N ILE A 129 -5.90 -8.81 14.69
CA ILE A 129 -5.31 -8.95 13.37
C ILE A 129 -4.03 -8.13 13.30
N TYR A 130 -3.03 -8.63 12.57
CA TYR A 130 -1.78 -7.92 12.35
C TYR A 130 -1.83 -7.24 10.99
N VAL A 131 -1.66 -5.92 10.96
CA VAL A 131 -1.85 -5.10 9.76
C VAL A 131 -0.59 -4.36 9.38
N ILE A 132 -0.35 -4.20 8.08
CA ILE A 132 0.82 -3.56 7.52
C ILE A 132 0.38 -2.57 6.45
N GLY A 133 1.03 -1.41 6.40
CA GLY A 133 0.88 -0.50 5.27
C GLY A 133 1.81 -0.89 4.12
N ASP A 134 1.31 -0.82 2.90
CA ASP A 134 2.08 -1.15 1.70
C ASP A 134 3.25 -0.17 1.44
N GLY A 135 3.22 1.02 2.05
CA GLY A 135 4.27 2.05 1.96
C GLY A 135 5.56 1.75 2.74
N GLY A 136 5.76 0.51 3.18
CA GLY A 136 6.96 0.08 3.88
C GLY A 136 7.19 0.86 5.18
N ASN A 137 8.43 1.32 5.43
CA ASN A 137 8.80 2.02 6.67
C ASN A 137 8.18 3.43 6.84
N THR A 138 7.43 3.94 5.86
CA THR A 138 6.66 5.19 6.01
C THR A 138 5.32 4.98 6.72
N SER A 139 4.94 3.72 6.98
CA SER A 139 3.68 3.35 7.61
C SER A 139 3.87 3.14 9.12
N ASN A 140 3.15 3.92 9.93
CA ASN A 140 2.86 3.54 11.31
C ASN A 140 1.79 2.44 11.27
N ASP A 141 2.17 1.21 11.62
CA ASP A 141 1.32 0.02 11.56
C ASP A 141 1.60 -0.98 12.71
N SER A 142 1.12 -2.23 12.61
CA SER A 142 1.25 -3.21 13.69
C SER A 142 2.69 -3.51 14.11
N ARG A 143 3.70 -3.13 13.31
CA ARG A 143 5.12 -3.19 13.73
C ARG A 143 5.40 -2.32 14.96
N TYR A 144 4.70 -1.20 15.09
CA TYR A 144 4.92 -0.21 16.13
C TYR A 144 3.89 -0.31 17.25
N TYR A 145 2.60 -0.45 16.91
CA TYR A 145 1.52 -0.51 17.91
C TYR A 145 0.93 -1.91 18.16
N GLY A 146 1.44 -2.94 17.47
CA GLY A 146 1.01 -4.33 17.64
C GLY A 146 -0.30 -4.69 16.92
N PRO A 147 -0.82 -5.91 17.15
CA PRO A 147 -2.06 -6.38 16.52
C PRO A 147 -3.29 -5.56 16.93
N VAL A 148 -4.12 -5.23 15.94
CA VAL A 148 -5.33 -4.42 16.06
C VAL A 148 -6.54 -5.29 16.47
N PRO A 149 -7.36 -4.87 17.45
CA PRO A 149 -8.61 -5.56 17.78
C PRO A 149 -9.57 -5.62 16.58
N ARG A 150 -10.16 -6.80 16.31
CA ARG A 150 -11.11 -7.00 15.22
C ARG A 150 -12.34 -6.09 15.34
N GLN A 151 -12.71 -5.70 16.55
CA GLN A 151 -13.81 -4.77 16.83
C GLN A 151 -13.55 -3.33 16.31
N CYS A 152 -12.31 -2.96 16.02
CA CYS A 152 -11.97 -1.66 15.44
C CYS A 152 -12.23 -1.58 13.93
N LEU A 153 -12.54 -2.71 13.27
CA LEU A 153 -12.81 -2.77 11.84
C LEU A 153 -14.05 -1.96 11.48
N LEU A 154 -13.90 -1.06 10.51
CA LEU A 154 -14.99 -0.31 9.90
C LEU A 154 -15.56 -1.02 8.68
N GLY A 155 -14.74 -1.78 7.95
CA GLY A 155 -15.15 -2.51 6.75
C GLY A 155 -13.98 -2.89 5.84
N ARG A 156 -14.30 -3.64 4.78
CA ARG A 156 -13.35 -3.98 3.72
C ARG A 156 -13.25 -2.82 2.73
N VAL A 157 -12.04 -2.45 2.37
CA VAL A 157 -11.79 -1.42 1.35
C VAL A 157 -11.79 -2.07 -0.01
N ARG A 158 -12.63 -1.54 -0.90
CA ARG A 158 -12.62 -1.81 -2.33
C ARG A 158 -12.11 -0.57 -3.03
N ALA A 159 -10.94 -0.68 -3.64
CA ALA A 159 -10.42 0.34 -4.54
C ALA A 159 -10.52 -0.20 -5.96
N ARG A 160 -11.00 0.61 -6.89
CA ARG A 160 -10.70 0.38 -8.30
C ARG A 160 -9.23 0.74 -8.50
N SER A 161 -8.41 -0.20 -8.96
CA SER A 161 -7.17 0.16 -9.63
C SER A 161 -7.60 0.96 -10.87
N ARG A 162 -7.39 2.27 -10.83
CA ARG A 162 -7.06 2.94 -12.07
C ARG A 162 -5.58 2.64 -12.23
N GLU A 163 -5.24 1.63 -13.03
CA GLU A 163 -4.03 1.77 -13.85
C GLU A 163 -4.08 3.19 -14.38
N ALA A 164 -3.02 3.94 -14.08
CA ALA A 164 -2.99 5.38 -14.23
C ALA A 164 -3.65 5.74 -15.56
N LEU A 165 -4.81 6.38 -15.53
CA LEU A 165 -5.22 7.18 -16.68
C LEU A 165 -4.24 8.34 -16.68
N THR A 166 -3.06 8.08 -17.25
CA THR A 166 -2.10 9.09 -17.61
C THR A 166 -2.91 10.07 -18.45
N LEU A 167 -2.93 11.35 -18.07
CA LEU A 167 -3.72 12.36 -18.81
C LEU A 167 -3.39 12.34 -20.31
N GLN A 168 -2.19 11.89 -20.66
CA GLN A 168 -1.73 11.61 -22.02
C GLN A 168 -2.50 10.50 -22.75
N GLU A 169 -2.87 9.38 -22.09
CA GLU A 169 -3.63 8.28 -22.69
C GLU A 169 -5.13 8.59 -22.79
N ALA A 170 -5.66 9.35 -21.82
CA ALA A 170 -7.03 9.86 -21.90
C ALA A 170 -7.18 10.87 -23.05
N THR A 171 -6.16 11.72 -23.24
CA THR A 171 -6.10 12.67 -24.36
C THR A 171 -5.88 11.92 -25.67
N GLN A 172 -4.98 10.94 -25.73
CA GLN A 172 -4.78 10.12 -26.93
C GLN A 172 -6.03 9.33 -27.30
N ARG A 173 -6.78 8.75 -26.35
CA ARG A 173 -8.03 8.04 -26.66
C ARG A 173 -9.15 8.97 -27.13
N VAL A 174 -9.26 10.18 -26.57
CA VAL A 174 -10.21 11.18 -27.08
C VAL A 174 -9.78 11.68 -28.46
N THR A 175 -8.50 11.97 -28.67
CA THR A 175 -7.97 12.37 -29.97
C THR A 175 -8.14 11.27 -31.02
N LEU A 176 -7.90 10.00 -30.69
CA LEU A 176 -8.04 8.86 -31.62
C LEU A 176 -9.51 8.60 -32.01
N VAL A 177 -10.43 8.85 -31.08
CA VAL A 177 -11.88 8.80 -31.35
C VAL A 177 -12.33 10.01 -32.20
N LEU A 178 -11.68 11.16 -32.07
CA LEU A 178 -11.98 12.36 -32.87
C LEU A 178 -11.31 12.37 -34.25
N THR A 179 -10.14 11.74 -34.42
CA THR A 179 -9.44 11.64 -35.71
C THR A 179 -9.93 10.49 -36.57
N SER A 180 -10.46 9.40 -36.01
CA SER A 180 -11.04 8.30 -36.82
C SER A 180 -12.38 8.64 -37.49
N ARG A 181 -12.95 9.83 -37.23
CA ARG A 181 -14.14 10.37 -37.91
C ARG A 181 -13.85 11.38 -39.02
N ARG A 182 -12.59 11.70 -39.31
CA ARG A 182 -12.20 12.47 -40.50
C ARG A 182 -11.15 11.67 -41.27
N GLY A 183 -11.59 11.04 -42.35
CA GLY A 183 -10.72 10.32 -43.27
C GLY A 183 -9.68 11.21 -43.94
N GLY A 184 -8.60 10.58 -44.40
CA GLY A 184 -7.56 11.15 -45.24
C GLY A 184 -6.22 10.45 -45.02
N ASP A 185 -5.80 9.67 -46.02
CA ASP A 185 -4.61 8.80 -46.10
C ASP A 185 -3.24 9.48 -45.83
N PRO A 186 -2.17 8.67 -45.59
CA PRO A 186 -0.90 9.17 -45.07
C PRO A 186 0.04 9.66 -46.20
N VAL A 187 0.79 10.73 -45.91
CA VAL A 187 1.96 11.11 -46.69
C VAL A 187 3.21 10.83 -45.86
N ALA A 188 4.02 9.91 -46.37
CA ALA A 188 5.37 9.64 -45.91
C ALA A 188 6.31 10.78 -46.31
N SER A 189 7.22 11.18 -45.43
CA SER A 189 8.48 11.78 -45.84
C SER A 189 9.58 11.47 -44.82
N SER A 190 10.59 10.81 -45.34
CA SER A 190 11.94 10.58 -44.84
C SER A 190 12.62 11.83 -44.28
N ASN A 191 13.51 11.65 -43.31
CA ASN A 191 14.92 12.01 -43.49
C ASN A 191 15.80 11.39 -42.40
N GLU A 192 16.87 10.76 -42.87
CA GLU A 192 18.10 10.43 -42.14
C GLU A 192 18.81 11.70 -41.64
N VAL A 193 19.72 11.54 -40.66
CA VAL A 193 21.17 11.78 -40.79
C VAL A 193 21.83 11.83 -39.39
N VAL A 194 22.76 10.88 -39.16
CA VAL A 194 24.15 10.97 -38.62
C VAL A 194 24.43 12.04 -37.55
N GLY A 195 25.12 11.82 -36.43
CA GLY A 195 26.08 10.81 -35.96
C GLY A 195 26.96 11.47 -34.86
N GLY A 196 27.86 10.72 -34.21
CA GLY A 196 28.98 11.30 -33.45
C GLY A 196 29.26 10.67 -32.08
N ALA A 197 30.33 9.88 -32.03
CA ALA A 197 30.99 9.36 -30.83
C ALA A 197 31.97 10.38 -30.23
N ALA A 198 32.27 10.29 -28.93
CA ALA A 198 33.64 10.40 -28.38
C ALA A 198 33.70 10.11 -26.87
N SER A 199 34.79 9.43 -26.52
CA SER A 199 35.30 8.97 -25.22
C SER A 199 35.89 10.05 -24.31
N GLY A 200 36.03 9.77 -23.01
CA GLY A 200 36.89 10.54 -22.08
C GLY A 200 37.11 9.83 -20.74
N THR A 201 38.37 9.76 -20.31
CA THR A 201 39.01 8.84 -19.35
C THR A 201 39.08 9.31 -17.88
N ALA A 202 39.19 8.30 -17.00
CA ALA A 202 39.73 8.18 -15.63
C ALA A 202 40.53 9.32 -14.94
N ALA A 203 40.29 9.48 -13.63
CA ALA A 203 41.25 9.26 -12.51
C ALA A 203 41.15 10.31 -11.37
N GLY A 204 41.12 9.85 -10.11
CA GLY A 204 41.28 10.70 -8.93
C GLY A 204 40.62 10.13 -7.66
N ARG A 205 41.23 9.12 -7.02
CA ARG A 205 40.84 8.61 -5.69
C ARG A 205 41.84 9.13 -4.65
N SER A 206 41.34 9.81 -3.63
CA SER A 206 42.01 9.99 -2.33
C SER A 206 41.15 9.34 -1.25
N PRO A 207 41.75 8.69 -0.23
CA PRO A 207 41.01 7.88 0.74
C PRO A 207 40.32 8.81 1.74
N ARG A 208 38.98 8.80 1.71
CA ARG A 208 38.16 9.47 2.72
C ARG A 208 38.01 8.52 3.90
N VAL A 209 38.45 8.98 5.06
CA VAL A 209 38.26 8.33 6.37
C VAL A 209 36.80 7.90 6.51
N GLU A 210 36.56 6.59 6.55
CA GLU A 210 35.22 6.01 6.73
C GLU A 210 34.80 6.21 8.18
N HIS A 211 33.97 7.23 8.41
CA HIS A 211 33.09 7.24 9.58
C HIS A 211 32.14 6.05 9.49
N PRO A 212 31.79 5.40 10.61
CA PRO A 212 30.85 4.28 10.61
C PRO A 212 29.57 4.70 9.89
N LEU A 213 29.21 3.92 8.87
CA LEU A 213 28.05 4.15 8.03
C LEU A 213 26.81 4.40 8.91
N PRO A 214 26.01 5.45 8.65
CA PRO A 214 24.79 5.68 9.43
C PRO A 214 23.93 4.41 9.35
N VAL A 215 23.27 4.02 10.44
CA VAL A 215 22.45 2.78 10.56
C VAL A 215 21.50 2.55 9.36
N LYS A 216 21.07 3.62 8.67
CA LYS A 216 20.34 3.57 7.38
C LYS A 216 21.09 2.85 6.25
N ALA A 217 22.40 3.02 6.14
CA ALA A 217 23.26 2.31 5.19
C ALA A 217 23.52 0.87 5.62
N LEU A 218 23.48 0.55 6.91
CA LEU A 218 23.49 -0.83 7.42
C LEU A 218 22.19 -1.57 7.10
N ALA A 219 21.04 -0.90 7.20
CA ALA A 219 19.76 -1.45 6.75
C ALA A 219 19.71 -1.63 5.21
N ALA A 220 20.30 -0.71 4.46
CA ALA A 220 20.46 -0.85 3.00
C ALA A 220 21.43 -1.98 2.63
N ALA A 221 22.51 -2.16 3.39
CA ALA A 221 23.44 -3.28 3.25
C ALA A 221 22.81 -4.61 3.66
N PHE A 222 21.96 -4.66 4.69
CA PHE A 222 21.17 -5.83 5.06
C PHE A 222 20.18 -6.24 3.96
N VAL A 223 19.53 -5.26 3.32
CA VAL A 223 18.66 -5.49 2.15
C VAL A 223 19.47 -5.93 0.92
N ALA A 224 20.71 -5.45 0.78
CA ALA A 224 21.60 -5.82 -0.32
C ALA A 224 22.24 -7.22 -0.14
N ASP A 225 22.63 -7.58 1.08
CA ASP A 225 23.34 -8.83 1.43
C ASP A 225 22.37 -9.99 1.66
N ALA A 226 21.20 -9.74 2.25
CA ALA A 226 20.14 -10.74 2.33
C ALA A 226 19.49 -11.01 0.96
N GLY A 227 19.83 -10.25 -0.09
CA GLY A 227 19.11 -10.28 -1.35
C GLY A 227 17.71 -9.69 -1.21
N SER A 228 17.28 -8.93 -2.21
CA SER A 228 16.03 -8.16 -2.23
C SER A 228 14.73 -8.96 -2.03
N GLY A 229 14.81 -10.28 -1.82
CA GLY A 229 13.68 -11.15 -1.55
C GLY A 229 13.67 -11.82 -0.17
N ASP A 230 14.68 -11.63 0.69
CA ASP A 230 14.72 -12.29 2.03
C ASP A 230 14.03 -11.45 3.11
N LEU A 231 13.91 -10.15 2.86
CA LEU A 231 12.96 -9.26 3.52
C LEU A 231 11.83 -8.97 2.55
N ILE A 232 10.59 -9.17 2.97
CA ILE A 232 9.43 -8.88 2.13
C ILE A 232 9.24 -7.36 2.10
N TRP A 233 9.93 -6.69 1.19
CA TRP A 233 9.42 -5.46 0.58
C TRP A 233 8.32 -5.91 -0.37
N GLN A 234 7.08 -5.96 0.14
CA GLN A 234 5.87 -6.38 -0.55
C GLN A 234 5.98 -6.36 -2.09
N ARG A 235 6.45 -7.46 -2.68
CA ARG A 235 5.98 -7.86 -4.02
C ARG A 235 4.78 -8.74 -3.74
N GLY A 236 3.66 -8.36 -4.33
CA GLY A 236 2.32 -8.78 -3.98
C GLY A 236 2.17 -10.28 -3.72
N TYR A 237 1.28 -10.58 -2.77
CA TYR A 237 0.38 -11.71 -2.93
C TYR A 237 -0.49 -11.47 -4.17
#